data_AF-A0A3S5CNW0-F1
#
_entry.id   AF-A0A3S5CNW0-F1
#
_cell.length_a   1.000
_cell.length_b   1.000
_cell.length_c   1.000
_cell.angle_alpha   90.00
_cell.angle_beta   90.00
_cell.angle_gamma   90.00
#
_symmetry.space_group_name_H-M   'P 1'
#
loop_
_entity.id
_entity.type
_entity.pdbx_description
1 polymer ?
#
loop_
_entity_poly.entity_id
_entity_poly.type
_entity_poly.pdbx_seq_one_letter_code
_entity_poly.pdbx_strand_id
1 'polypeptide(L)'
;MMLLTTKDTIYRLKEKFNLEFEEAFHRKEAELARISERMNRLRYVYAEIGLDDEAKKPLDDAWLPSEQPESLVLAVQDCEITVEHYFSSTQRAEAEAEARAADERRRREAADNWRERGLEEMMGGVLEVKKEDLLKKDIPKPNFVLQGKVQTQWSEDDKRIFAEYEKKVKDLNEERERFRKVMQAEIKKLTGLIEDGKMRFNEHLVSLFNKWLQIRKAVWQEELSVWRLKWSLLVDEELVTREEHLRSIRRELQQKEKEVE
;
A
#
# COMPACT_ATOMS: atom_id res chain seq x y z
N MET A 1 35.43 -18.42 25.11
CA MET A 1 35.00 -17.02 25.36
C MET A 1 34.94 -16.21 24.06
N MET A 2 36.00 -16.15 23.26
CA MET A 2 36.07 -15.33 22.04
C MET A 2 35.05 -15.71 20.93
N LEU A 3 34.72 -17.00 20.79
CA LEU A 3 33.68 -17.48 19.86
C LEU A 3 32.26 -17.06 20.25
N LEU A 4 31.98 -16.88 21.55
CA LEU A 4 30.67 -16.45 22.02
C LEU A 4 30.50 -14.96 21.71
N THR A 5 31.52 -14.16 22.06
CA THR A 5 31.51 -12.71 21.82
C THR A 5 31.39 -12.34 20.35
N THR A 6 32.02 -13.08 19.42
CA THR A 6 31.89 -12.83 17.97
C THR A 6 30.54 -13.26 17.41
N LYS A 7 29.89 -14.28 17.98
CA LYS A 7 28.51 -14.61 17.61
C LYS A 7 27.52 -13.56 18.14
N ASP A 8 27.76 -13.04 19.34
CA ASP A 8 26.93 -12.00 19.93
C ASP A 8 27.03 -10.68 19.14
N THR A 9 28.21 -10.32 18.62
CA THR A 9 28.36 -9.15 17.75
C THR A 9 27.57 -9.32 16.44
N ILE A 10 27.61 -10.51 15.82
CA ILE A 10 26.80 -10.81 14.63
C ILE A 10 25.30 -10.66 14.94
N TYR A 11 24.85 -11.20 16.06
CA TYR A 11 23.44 -11.10 16.47
C TYR A 11 23.02 -9.63 16.63
N ARG A 12 23.80 -8.83 17.37
CA ARG A 12 23.51 -7.40 17.58
C ARG A 12 23.53 -6.59 16.28
N LEU A 13 24.41 -6.93 15.33
CA LEU A 13 24.43 -6.27 14.02
C LEU A 13 23.16 -6.56 13.22
N LYS A 14 22.69 -7.81 13.24
CA LYS A 14 21.44 -8.20 12.59
C LYS A 14 20.23 -7.55 13.26
N GLU A 15 20.17 -7.56 14.58
CA GLU A 15 19.08 -6.94 15.35
C GLU A 15 18.96 -5.43 15.08
N LYS A 16 20.08 -4.70 15.07
CA LYS A 16 20.08 -3.28 14.71
C LYS A 16 19.56 -3.02 13.30
N PHE A 17 19.95 -3.85 12.33
CA PHE A 17 19.43 -3.71 10.98
C PHE A 17 17.94 -4.02 10.89
N ASN A 18 17.48 -5.05 11.59
CA ASN A 18 16.07 -5.42 11.60
C ASN A 18 15.20 -4.27 12.11
N LEU A 19 15.62 -3.56 13.17
CA LEU A 19 14.94 -2.36 13.66
C LEU A 19 14.88 -1.26 12.58
N GLU A 20 16.01 -0.96 11.91
CA GLU A 20 16.00 0.03 10.81
C GLU A 20 15.12 -0.40 9.63
N PHE A 21 15.03 -1.70 9.37
CA PHE A 21 14.18 -2.26 8.32
C PHE A 21 12.69 -2.17 8.68
N GLU A 22 12.32 -2.47 9.92
CA GLU A 22 10.95 -2.28 10.45
C GLU A 22 10.53 -0.81 10.39
N GLU A 23 11.42 0.12 10.75
CA GLU A 23 11.15 1.55 10.56
C GLU A 23 10.88 1.91 9.10
N ALA A 24 11.66 1.37 8.16
CA ALA A 24 11.46 1.61 6.73
C ALA A 24 10.15 1.01 6.22
N PHE A 25 9.73 -0.15 6.77
CA PHE A 25 8.45 -0.77 6.48
C PHE A 25 7.28 0.11 6.94
N HIS A 26 7.30 0.60 8.18
CA HIS A 26 6.27 1.53 8.67
C HIS A 26 6.25 2.87 7.93
N ARG A 27 7.41 3.37 7.51
CA ARG A 27 7.49 4.56 6.64
C ARG A 27 6.80 4.32 5.31
N LYS A 28 7.01 3.14 4.71
CA LYS A 28 6.33 2.76 3.46
C LYS A 28 4.82 2.72 3.65
N GLU A 29 4.35 2.11 4.73
CA GLU A 29 2.93 2.04 5.07
C GLU A 29 2.31 3.45 5.19
N ALA A 30 2.99 4.37 5.87
CA ALA A 30 2.55 5.75 5.99
C ALA A 30 2.53 6.50 4.66
N GLU A 31 3.54 6.30 3.79
CA GLU A 31 3.56 6.90 2.45
C GLU A 31 2.48 6.31 1.53
N LEU A 32 2.22 5.00 1.59
CA LEU A 32 1.12 4.37 0.87
C LEU A 32 -0.24 4.91 1.32
N ALA A 33 -0.45 5.08 2.63
CA ALA A 33 -1.68 5.69 3.14
C ALA A 33 -1.85 7.12 2.58
N ARG A 34 -0.80 7.94 2.59
CA ARG A 34 -0.82 9.31 2.02
C ARG A 34 -1.08 9.30 0.51
N ILE A 35 -0.48 8.36 -0.21
CA ILE A 35 -0.68 8.21 -1.66
C ILE A 35 -2.13 7.82 -1.94
N SER A 36 -2.69 6.86 -1.20
CA SER A 36 -4.09 6.42 -1.34
C SER A 36 -5.09 7.56 -1.08
N GLU A 37 -4.85 8.41 -0.08
CA GLU A 37 -5.69 9.58 0.21
C GLU A 37 -5.65 10.59 -0.94
N ARG A 38 -4.45 10.93 -1.41
CA ARG A 38 -4.26 11.85 -2.55
C ARG A 38 -4.87 11.29 -3.83
N MET A 39 -4.80 9.99 -4.01
CA MET A 39 -5.37 9.28 -5.14
C MET A 39 -6.91 9.26 -5.10
N ASN A 40 -7.51 9.06 -3.93
CA ASN A 40 -8.96 9.20 -3.77
C ASN A 40 -9.43 10.63 -4.05
N ARG A 41 -8.65 11.63 -3.61
CA ARG A 41 -8.89 13.02 -3.99
C ARG A 41 -8.77 13.23 -5.51
N LEU A 42 -7.78 12.63 -6.15
CA LEU A 42 -7.60 12.68 -7.60
C LEU A 42 -8.80 12.08 -8.34
N ARG A 43 -9.33 10.94 -7.90
CA ARG A 43 -10.55 10.32 -8.45
C ARG A 43 -11.75 11.27 -8.36
N TYR A 44 -11.93 11.92 -7.22
CA TYR A 44 -12.99 12.90 -7.01
C TYR A 44 -12.87 14.08 -8.00
N VAL A 45 -11.65 14.62 -8.19
CA VAL A 45 -11.40 15.71 -9.14
C VAL A 45 -11.59 15.26 -10.60
N TYR A 46 -11.24 14.02 -10.96
CA TYR A 46 -11.50 13.47 -12.29
C TYR A 46 -12.99 13.29 -12.58
N ALA A 47 -13.76 12.79 -11.61
CA ALA A 47 -15.22 12.69 -11.70
C ALA A 47 -15.87 14.08 -11.84
N GLU A 48 -15.33 15.09 -11.16
CA GLU A 48 -15.80 16.48 -11.29
C GLU A 48 -15.62 17.04 -12.71
N ILE A 49 -14.48 16.78 -13.36
CA ILE A 49 -14.21 17.22 -14.74
C ILE A 49 -14.99 16.39 -15.78
N GLY A 50 -15.47 15.20 -15.42
CA GLY A 50 -16.13 14.27 -16.35
C GLY A 50 -15.15 13.40 -17.14
N LEU A 51 -13.94 13.21 -16.62
CA LEU A 51 -12.91 12.31 -17.16
C LEU A 51 -12.97 10.96 -16.42
N ASP A 52 -14.13 10.31 -16.48
CA ASP A 52 -14.40 9.04 -15.77
C ASP A 52 -13.48 7.90 -16.21
N ASP A 53 -12.96 7.95 -17.44
CA ASP A 53 -12.04 6.92 -17.96
C ASP A 53 -10.67 6.95 -17.27
N GLU A 54 -10.19 8.13 -16.83
CA GLU A 54 -8.96 8.26 -16.03
C GLU A 54 -9.22 7.89 -14.56
N ALA A 55 -10.41 8.18 -14.03
CA ALA A 55 -10.79 7.81 -12.66
C ALA A 55 -10.90 6.29 -12.46
N LYS A 56 -11.26 5.55 -13.52
CA LYS A 56 -11.41 4.09 -13.53
C LYS A 56 -10.11 3.31 -13.70
N LYS A 57 -8.99 3.97 -13.97
CA LYS A 57 -7.71 3.26 -14.11
C LYS A 57 -7.35 2.58 -12.78
N PRO A 58 -6.92 1.31 -12.81
CA PRO A 58 -6.36 0.65 -11.64
C PRO A 58 -5.20 1.48 -11.12
N LEU A 59 -5.16 1.68 -9.82
CA LEU A 59 -4.11 2.42 -9.17
C LEU A 59 -3.17 1.44 -8.51
N ASP A 60 -1.88 1.63 -8.72
CA ASP A 60 -0.81 0.88 -8.08
C ASP A 60 -0.51 1.48 -6.69
N ASP A 61 -1.53 1.56 -5.83
CA ASP A 61 -1.42 2.00 -4.43
C ASP A 61 -1.43 0.82 -3.43
N ALA A 62 -1.56 -0.41 -3.93
CA ALA A 62 -1.55 -1.60 -3.13
C ALA A 62 -0.14 -2.14 -2.87
N TRP A 63 0.04 -2.80 -1.73
CA TRP A 63 1.20 -3.63 -1.47
C TRP A 63 1.31 -4.74 -2.52
N LEU A 64 2.52 -4.99 -3.01
CA LEU A 64 2.74 -6.17 -3.83
C LEU A 64 2.69 -7.42 -2.94
N PRO A 65 2.13 -8.55 -3.43
CA PRO A 65 2.10 -9.79 -2.66
C PRO A 65 3.48 -10.28 -2.19
N SER A 66 4.53 -9.98 -2.95
CA SER A 66 5.93 -10.30 -2.58
C SER A 66 6.47 -9.49 -1.41
N GLU A 67 5.81 -8.39 -1.05
CA GLU A 67 6.24 -7.46 0.00
C GLU A 67 5.55 -7.74 1.34
N GLN A 68 4.51 -8.59 1.34
CA GLN A 68 3.80 -9.04 2.53
C GLN A 68 3.92 -10.56 2.69
N PRO A 69 5.10 -11.06 3.12
CA PRO A 69 5.31 -12.49 3.32
C PRO A 69 4.37 -13.08 4.37
N GLU A 70 3.89 -12.28 5.33
CA GLU A 70 2.92 -12.69 6.34
C GLU A 70 1.58 -13.12 5.73
N SER A 71 1.13 -12.42 4.69
CA SER A 71 -0.16 -12.67 4.03
C SER A 71 -0.11 -13.83 3.05
N LEU A 72 1.04 -14.06 2.41
CA LEU A 72 1.18 -15.06 1.35
C LEU A 72 1.81 -16.38 1.80
N VAL A 73 2.74 -16.35 2.75
CA VAL A 73 3.56 -17.53 3.11
C VAL A 73 3.28 -18.04 4.52
N LEU A 74 2.89 -17.15 5.44
CA LEU A 74 2.63 -17.52 6.84
C LEU A 74 1.15 -17.76 7.13
N ALA A 75 0.24 -17.17 6.35
CA ALA A 75 -1.19 -17.41 6.45
C ALA A 75 -1.62 -18.50 5.47
N VAL A 76 -2.19 -19.59 5.99
CA VAL A 76 -2.84 -20.61 5.17
C VAL A 76 -4.21 -20.08 4.74
N GLN A 77 -4.45 -20.00 3.44
CA GLN A 77 -5.77 -19.62 2.95
C GLN A 77 -6.71 -20.82 2.96
N ASP A 78 -8.01 -20.60 3.21
CA ASP A 78 -9.01 -21.67 3.22
C ASP A 78 -9.07 -22.44 1.88
N CYS A 79 -8.67 -21.80 0.78
CA CYS A 79 -8.58 -22.42 -0.54
C CYS A 79 -7.39 -23.38 -0.70
N GLU A 80 -6.38 -23.31 0.17
CA GLU A 80 -5.26 -24.26 0.21
C GLU A 80 -5.63 -25.55 0.95
N ILE A 81 -6.69 -25.51 1.76
CA ILE A 81 -7.19 -26.64 2.54
C ILE A 81 -8.16 -27.43 1.68
N THR A 82 -7.69 -28.57 1.16
CA THR A 82 -8.49 -29.48 0.31
C THR A 82 -9.52 -30.32 1.07
N VAL A 83 -9.52 -30.25 2.40
CA VAL A 83 -10.41 -31.02 3.27
C VAL A 83 -11.55 -30.14 3.75
N GLU A 84 -12.79 -30.62 3.61
CA GLU A 84 -13.97 -29.92 4.13
C GLU A 84 -13.88 -29.77 5.65
N HIS A 85 -14.02 -28.53 6.13
CA HIS A 85 -14.01 -28.25 7.56
C HIS A 85 -15.22 -28.92 8.24
N TYR A 86 -14.96 -29.89 9.14
CA TYR A 86 -16.03 -30.59 9.85
C TYR A 86 -16.56 -29.74 11.01
N PHE A 87 -17.72 -29.12 10.81
CA PHE A 87 -18.47 -28.48 11.89
C PHE A 87 -19.30 -29.50 12.67
N SER A 88 -19.27 -29.40 14.01
CA SER A 88 -20.18 -30.15 14.88
C SER A 88 -21.64 -29.70 14.68
N SER A 89 -22.62 -30.54 15.07
CA SER A 89 -24.04 -30.21 14.89
C SER A 89 -24.48 -28.92 15.58
N THR A 90 -23.87 -28.58 16.71
CA THR A 90 -24.12 -27.33 17.45
C THR A 90 -23.55 -26.12 16.71
N GLN A 91 -22.32 -26.21 16.20
CA GLN A 91 -21.68 -25.13 15.44
C GLN A 91 -22.43 -24.85 14.12
N ARG A 92 -22.95 -25.88 13.45
CA ARG A 92 -23.77 -25.71 12.24
C ARG A 92 -25.07 -24.95 12.55
N ALA A 93 -25.73 -25.30 13.66
CA ALA A 93 -26.97 -24.63 14.06
C ALA A 93 -26.73 -23.16 14.43
N GLU A 94 -25.62 -22.85 15.09
CA GLU A 94 -25.20 -21.47 15.40
C GLU A 94 -24.90 -20.67 14.13
N ALA A 95 -24.12 -21.22 13.20
CA ALA A 95 -23.80 -20.57 11.93
C ALA A 95 -25.06 -20.31 11.07
N GLU A 96 -25.99 -21.26 11.02
CA GLU A 96 -27.27 -21.07 10.34
C GLU A 96 -28.16 -20.02 11.01
N ALA A 97 -28.14 -19.93 12.34
CA ALA A 97 -28.89 -18.92 13.08
C ALA A 97 -28.29 -17.51 12.83
N GLU A 98 -26.97 -17.39 12.81
CA GLU A 98 -26.27 -16.15 12.46
C GLU A 98 -26.53 -15.72 11.02
N ALA A 99 -26.46 -16.66 10.07
CA ALA A 99 -26.78 -16.39 8.66
C ALA A 99 -28.22 -15.90 8.49
N ARG A 100 -29.19 -16.55 9.15
CA ARG A 100 -30.60 -16.12 9.15
C ARG A 100 -30.77 -14.73 9.76
N ALA A 101 -30.09 -14.45 10.88
CA ALA A 101 -30.13 -13.13 11.52
C ALA A 101 -29.47 -12.03 10.68
N ALA A 102 -28.41 -12.35 9.93
CA ALA A 102 -27.77 -11.42 9.00
C ALA A 102 -28.65 -11.13 7.77
N ASP A 103 -29.34 -12.14 7.25
CA ASP A 103 -30.31 -11.99 6.16
C ASP A 103 -31.53 -11.16 6.57
N GLU A 104 -32.05 -11.39 7.78
CA GLU A 104 -33.12 -10.55 8.33
C GLU A 104 -32.66 -9.10 8.52
N ARG A 105 -31.42 -8.88 9.00
CA ARG A 105 -30.86 -7.52 9.11
C ARG A 105 -30.75 -6.85 7.75
N ARG A 106 -30.20 -7.52 6.74
CA ARG A 106 -30.14 -7.00 5.36
C ARG A 106 -31.52 -6.68 4.80
N ARG A 107 -32.52 -7.53 5.05
CA ARG A 107 -33.91 -7.28 4.61
C ARG A 107 -34.54 -6.07 5.31
N ARG A 108 -34.29 -5.89 6.61
CA ARG A 108 -34.78 -4.72 7.37
C ARG A 108 -34.12 -3.43 6.90
N GLU A 109 -32.80 -3.43 6.73
CA GLU A 109 -32.04 -2.29 6.18
C GLU A 109 -32.53 -1.92 4.77
N ALA A 110 -32.78 -2.91 3.90
CA ALA A 110 -33.33 -2.67 2.57
C ALA A 110 -34.78 -2.12 2.58
N ALA A 111 -35.57 -2.45 3.61
CA ALA A 111 -36.93 -1.94 3.80
C ALA A 111 -36.95 -0.52 4.37
N ASP A 112 -35.97 -0.16 5.21
CA ASP A 112 -35.89 1.14 5.90
C ASP A 112 -35.27 2.28 5.04
N ASN A 113 -35.01 2.05 3.75
CA ASN A 113 -34.50 3.06 2.82
C ASN A 113 -35.53 4.12 2.37
N TRP A 114 -36.63 4.33 3.09
CA TRP A 114 -37.63 5.35 2.72
C TRP A 114 -37.05 6.77 2.69
N ARG A 115 -36.05 7.04 3.54
CA ARG A 115 -35.41 8.35 3.65
C ARG A 115 -34.47 8.62 2.48
N GLU A 116 -33.68 7.62 2.07
CA GLU A 116 -32.82 7.69 0.88
C GLU A 116 -33.65 7.73 -0.40
N ARG A 117 -34.69 6.89 -0.51
CA ARG A 117 -35.63 6.92 -1.64
C ARG A 117 -36.37 8.25 -1.73
N GLY A 118 -36.80 8.84 -0.60
CA GLY A 118 -37.45 10.14 -0.58
C GLY A 118 -36.53 11.29 -0.99
N LEU A 119 -35.23 11.21 -0.66
CA LEU A 119 -34.23 12.17 -1.13
C LEU A 119 -33.96 12.00 -2.64
N GLU A 120 -33.93 10.75 -3.12
CA GLU A 120 -33.81 10.42 -4.54
C GLU A 120 -35.02 10.92 -5.35
N GLU A 121 -36.22 10.74 -4.83
CA GLU A 121 -37.48 11.13 -5.49
C GLU A 121 -37.74 12.65 -5.43
N MET A 122 -37.33 13.34 -4.36
CA MET A 122 -37.57 14.79 -4.21
C MET A 122 -36.42 15.67 -4.70
N MET A 123 -35.17 15.21 -4.66
CA MET A 123 -33.97 16.01 -4.98
C MET A 123 -32.94 15.25 -5.85
N GLY A 124 -33.29 14.09 -6.42
CA GLY A 124 -32.36 13.30 -7.23
C GLY A 124 -31.16 12.76 -6.46
N GLY A 125 -31.25 12.66 -5.12
CA GLY A 125 -30.21 12.10 -4.26
C GLY A 125 -29.14 13.09 -3.81
N VAL A 126 -29.23 14.38 -4.19
CA VAL A 126 -28.23 15.40 -3.86
C VAL A 126 -28.84 16.48 -2.95
N LEU A 127 -28.43 16.49 -1.68
CA LEU A 127 -28.95 17.41 -0.66
C LEU A 127 -28.41 18.84 -0.81
N GLU A 128 -27.17 18.98 -1.30
CA GLU A 128 -26.51 20.27 -1.50
C GLU A 128 -26.13 20.44 -2.97
N VAL A 129 -26.80 21.37 -3.66
CA VAL A 129 -26.41 21.78 -5.01
C VAL A 129 -25.08 22.53 -4.90
N LYS A 130 -23.98 21.84 -5.20
CA LYS A 130 -22.67 22.48 -5.30
C LYS A 130 -22.70 23.49 -6.45
N LYS A 131 -21.96 24.60 -6.32
CA LYS A 131 -21.82 25.59 -7.41
C LYS A 131 -21.39 24.94 -8.73
N GLU A 132 -20.70 23.83 -8.64
CA GLU A 132 -20.15 23.03 -9.73
C GLU A 132 -21.25 22.33 -10.56
N ASP A 133 -22.34 21.89 -9.93
CA ASP A 133 -23.49 21.30 -10.64
C ASP A 133 -24.32 22.36 -11.36
N LEU A 134 -24.31 23.60 -10.85
CA LEU A 134 -24.91 24.76 -11.53
C LEU A 134 -24.10 25.14 -12.77
N LEU A 135 -22.77 25.04 -12.71
CA LEU A 135 -21.91 25.21 -13.88
C LEU A 135 -22.17 24.14 -14.94
N LYS A 136 -22.53 22.90 -14.57
CA LYS A 136 -22.85 21.82 -15.53
C LYS A 136 -24.21 21.99 -16.24
N LYS A 137 -25.16 22.74 -15.67
CA LYS A 137 -26.46 23.01 -16.29
C LYS A 137 -26.33 24.06 -17.40
N ASP A 138 -26.68 23.69 -18.62
CA ASP A 138 -26.72 24.63 -19.74
C ASP A 138 -27.90 25.60 -19.60
N ILE A 139 -27.69 26.86 -20.01
CA ILE A 139 -28.77 27.84 -20.06
C ILE A 139 -29.74 27.43 -21.17
N PRO A 140 -31.03 27.23 -20.88
CA PRO A 140 -32.00 26.81 -21.89
C PRO A 140 -32.07 27.86 -23.00
N LYS A 141 -32.01 27.37 -24.25
CA LYS A 141 -32.13 28.22 -25.43
C LYS A 141 -33.48 28.95 -25.40
N PRO A 142 -33.55 30.25 -25.77
CA PRO A 142 -34.81 30.98 -25.79
C PRO A 142 -35.82 30.34 -26.74
N ASN A 143 -37.10 30.34 -26.36
CA ASN A 143 -38.18 29.65 -27.07
C ASN A 143 -38.30 30.04 -28.57
N PHE A 144 -38.02 31.29 -28.94
CA PHE A 144 -38.06 31.74 -30.33
C PHE A 144 -36.93 31.16 -31.21
N VAL A 145 -35.79 30.81 -30.61
CA VAL A 145 -34.67 30.12 -31.26
C VAL A 145 -35.00 28.64 -31.45
N LEU A 146 -35.65 28.02 -30.45
CA LEU A 146 -36.12 26.63 -30.53
C LEU A 146 -37.25 26.44 -31.56
N GLN A 147 -38.09 27.46 -31.76
CA GLN A 147 -39.17 27.48 -32.76
C GLN A 147 -38.69 27.73 -34.20
N GLY A 148 -37.37 27.92 -34.43
CA GLY A 148 -36.81 28.07 -35.77
C GLY A 148 -37.18 29.38 -36.47
N LYS A 149 -37.56 30.43 -35.74
CA LYS A 149 -37.89 31.74 -36.33
C LYS A 149 -36.62 32.35 -36.96
N VAL A 150 -36.67 32.61 -38.26
CA VAL A 150 -35.59 33.23 -39.03
C VAL A 150 -35.26 34.61 -38.46
N GLN A 151 -33.97 34.97 -38.38
CA GLN A 151 -33.45 36.23 -37.81
C GLN A 151 -34.14 37.51 -38.34
N THR A 152 -34.69 37.44 -39.56
CA THR A 152 -35.42 38.54 -40.20
C THR A 152 -36.78 38.84 -39.55
N GLN A 153 -37.35 37.92 -38.77
CA GLN A 153 -38.66 38.06 -38.11
C GLN A 153 -38.54 38.37 -36.60
N TRP A 154 -37.34 38.66 -36.11
CA TRP A 154 -37.13 38.97 -34.69
C TRP A 154 -37.64 40.37 -34.36
N SER A 155 -38.53 40.46 -33.37
CA SER A 155 -38.90 41.73 -32.75
C SER A 155 -37.66 42.39 -32.12
N GLU A 156 -37.69 43.70 -31.89
CA GLU A 156 -36.62 44.38 -31.14
C GLU A 156 -36.44 43.78 -29.73
N ASP A 157 -37.53 43.30 -29.13
CA ASP A 157 -37.51 42.57 -27.86
C ASP A 157 -36.86 41.19 -27.99
N ASP A 158 -37.06 40.48 -29.10
CA ASP A 158 -36.44 39.16 -29.35
C ASP A 158 -34.91 39.29 -29.53
N LYS A 159 -34.45 40.35 -30.20
CA LYS A 159 -33.03 40.68 -30.34
C LYS A 159 -32.38 40.97 -28.98
N ARG A 160 -33.10 41.67 -28.10
CA ARG A 160 -32.63 41.97 -26.74
C ARG A 160 -32.52 40.71 -25.88
N ILE A 161 -33.53 39.84 -25.91
CA ILE A 161 -33.52 38.56 -25.18
C ILE A 161 -32.40 37.64 -25.71
N PHE A 162 -32.14 37.64 -27.01
CA PHE A 162 -31.03 36.86 -27.60
C PHE A 162 -29.65 37.39 -27.16
N ALA A 163 -29.45 38.71 -27.16
CA ALA A 163 -28.20 39.32 -26.70
C ALA A 163 -27.93 39.06 -25.22
N GLU A 164 -28.96 39.10 -24.38
CA GLU A 164 -28.86 38.73 -22.96
C GLU A 164 -28.57 37.23 -22.77
N TYR A 165 -29.17 36.37 -23.58
CA TYR A 165 -28.86 34.93 -23.59
C TYR A 165 -27.40 34.67 -24.01
N GLU A 166 -26.91 35.26 -25.10
CA GLU A 166 -25.52 35.12 -25.53
C GLU A 166 -24.53 35.59 -24.47
N LYS A 167 -24.82 36.72 -23.82
CA LYS A 167 -23.98 37.24 -22.75
C LYS A 167 -23.91 36.25 -21.58
N LYS A 168 -25.05 35.74 -21.12
CA LYS A 168 -25.09 34.74 -20.04
C LYS A 168 -24.40 33.43 -20.43
N VAL A 169 -24.49 33.00 -21.69
CA VAL A 169 -23.78 31.81 -22.19
C VAL A 169 -22.26 32.04 -22.22
N LYS A 170 -21.81 33.23 -22.64
CA LYS A 170 -20.39 33.59 -22.62
C LYS A 170 -19.84 33.63 -21.19
N ASP A 171 -20.53 34.32 -20.28
CA ASP A 171 -20.15 34.40 -18.87
C ASP A 171 -20.06 33.00 -18.24
N LEU A 172 -21.05 32.13 -18.49
CA LEU A 172 -21.05 30.75 -17.97
C LEU A 172 -19.93 29.88 -18.58
N ASN A 173 -19.60 30.08 -19.86
CA ASN A 173 -18.49 29.36 -20.49
C ASN A 173 -17.12 29.82 -19.96
N GLU A 174 -16.95 31.11 -19.68
CA GLU A 174 -15.74 31.62 -19.03
C GLU A 174 -15.57 31.04 -17.63
N GLU A 175 -16.65 30.97 -16.84
CA GLU A 175 -16.62 30.33 -15.52
C GLU A 175 -16.28 28.84 -15.61
N ARG A 176 -16.85 28.11 -16.60
CA ARG A 176 -16.50 26.70 -16.87
C ARG A 176 -15.03 26.53 -17.22
N GLU A 177 -14.47 27.43 -18.02
CA GLU A 177 -13.06 27.34 -18.40
C GLU A 177 -12.13 27.67 -17.23
N ARG A 178 -12.47 28.67 -16.41
CA ARG A 178 -11.74 28.98 -15.17
C ARG A 178 -11.76 27.78 -14.21
N PHE A 179 -12.93 27.17 -14.00
CA PHE A 179 -13.08 25.99 -13.16
C PHE A 179 -12.25 24.81 -13.67
N ARG A 180 -12.31 24.50 -14.98
CA ARG A 180 -11.47 23.46 -15.59
C ARG A 180 -9.98 23.72 -15.40
N LYS A 181 -9.51 24.97 -15.54
CA LYS A 181 -8.10 25.32 -15.31
C LYS A 181 -7.67 25.11 -13.86
N VAL A 182 -8.52 25.47 -12.89
CA VAL A 182 -8.26 25.23 -11.46
C VAL A 182 -8.15 23.73 -11.18
N MET A 183 -9.08 22.92 -11.67
CA MET A 183 -9.07 21.48 -11.44
C MET A 183 -7.88 20.79 -12.13
N GLN A 184 -7.50 21.22 -13.34
CA GLN A 184 -6.27 20.75 -13.99
C GLN A 184 -5.00 21.12 -13.20
N ALA A 185 -4.96 22.29 -12.56
CA ALA A 185 -3.85 22.68 -11.70
C ALA A 185 -3.80 21.84 -10.41
N GLU A 186 -4.96 21.53 -9.81
CA GLU A 186 -5.05 20.64 -8.66
C GLU A 186 -4.56 19.22 -9.00
N ILE A 187 -4.98 18.65 -10.14
CA ILE A 187 -4.49 17.36 -10.64
C ILE A 187 -2.96 17.38 -10.74
N LYS A 188 -2.39 18.37 -11.44
CA LYS A 188 -0.92 18.47 -11.61
C LYS A 188 -0.19 18.59 -10.27
N LYS A 189 -0.77 19.30 -9.31
CA LYS A 189 -0.19 19.44 -7.96
C LYS A 189 -0.23 18.11 -7.21
N LEU A 190 -1.36 17.41 -7.23
CA LEU A 190 -1.53 16.11 -6.55
C LEU A 190 -0.61 15.04 -7.17
N THR A 191 -0.53 14.97 -8.49
CA THR A 191 0.38 14.03 -9.17
C THR A 191 1.85 14.33 -8.87
N GLY A 192 2.24 15.61 -8.87
CA GLY A 192 3.59 16.02 -8.47
C GLY A 192 3.93 15.62 -7.04
N LEU A 193 3.01 15.85 -6.09
CA LEU A 193 3.20 15.44 -4.69
C LEU A 193 3.30 13.92 -4.50
N ILE A 194 2.58 13.13 -5.30
CA ILE A 194 2.68 11.67 -5.30
C ILE A 194 4.07 11.25 -5.81
N GLU A 195 4.51 11.81 -6.93
CA GLU A 195 5.81 11.47 -7.54
C GLU A 195 6.99 11.88 -6.64
N ASP A 196 6.93 13.06 -6.04
CA ASP A 196 7.92 13.52 -5.06
C ASP A 196 7.98 12.58 -3.84
N GLY A 197 6.82 12.11 -3.36
CA GLY A 197 6.72 11.14 -2.27
C GLY A 197 7.40 9.81 -2.63
N LYS A 198 7.10 9.29 -3.83
CA LYS A 198 7.73 8.07 -4.37
C LYS A 198 9.24 8.23 -4.49
N MET A 199 9.71 9.34 -5.06
CA MET A 199 11.15 9.61 -5.22
C MET A 199 11.87 9.64 -3.88
N ARG A 200 11.35 10.38 -2.89
CA ARG A 200 11.95 10.46 -1.54
C ARG A 200 12.02 9.10 -0.85
N PHE A 201 10.97 8.30 -0.98
CA PHE A 201 10.97 6.95 -0.40
C PHE A 201 11.97 6.03 -1.12
N ASN A 202 12.06 6.11 -2.45
CA ASN A 202 13.04 5.36 -3.22
C ASN A 202 14.49 5.71 -2.84
N GLU A 203 14.79 7.00 -2.64
CA GLU A 203 16.10 7.43 -2.13
C GLU A 203 16.40 6.85 -0.74
N HIS A 204 15.40 6.83 0.14
CA HIS A 204 15.53 6.20 1.46
C HIS A 204 15.79 4.70 1.36
N LEU A 205 15.10 3.99 0.47
CA LEU A 205 15.32 2.56 0.21
C LEU A 205 16.74 2.30 -0.33
N VAL A 206 17.25 3.12 -1.25
CA VAL A 206 18.62 3.00 -1.75
C VAL A 206 19.63 3.20 -0.63
N SER A 207 19.40 4.17 0.26
CA SER A 207 20.22 4.39 1.45
C SER A 207 20.22 3.16 2.38
N LEU A 208 19.04 2.60 2.65
CA LEU A 208 18.89 1.39 3.47
C LEU A 208 19.59 0.19 2.82
N PHE A 209 19.46 0.01 1.51
CA PHE A 209 20.14 -1.06 0.77
C PHE A 209 21.67 -0.95 0.86
N ASN A 210 22.21 0.26 0.74
CA ASN A 210 23.64 0.50 0.91
C ASN A 210 24.09 0.16 2.34
N LYS A 211 23.31 0.52 3.36
CA LYS A 211 23.59 0.11 4.75
C LYS A 211 23.52 -1.40 4.93
N TRP A 212 22.52 -2.05 4.35
CA TRP A 212 22.39 -3.51 4.36
C TRP A 212 23.64 -4.19 3.78
N LEU A 213 24.17 -3.68 2.66
CA LEU A 213 25.42 -4.18 2.08
C LEU A 213 26.61 -4.05 3.04
N GLN A 214 26.74 -2.91 3.74
CA GLN A 214 27.82 -2.72 4.72
C GLN A 214 27.69 -3.67 5.91
N ILE A 215 26.48 -3.83 6.46
CA ILE A 215 26.22 -4.74 7.58
C ILE A 215 26.44 -6.19 7.13
N ARG A 216 25.99 -6.57 5.94
CA ARG A 216 26.19 -7.90 5.38
C ARG A 216 27.68 -8.22 5.21
N LYS A 217 28.47 -7.26 4.73
CA LYS A 217 29.93 -7.38 4.66
C LYS A 217 30.55 -7.58 6.04
N ALA A 218 30.14 -6.80 7.05
CA ALA A 218 30.63 -6.95 8.42
C ALA A 218 30.28 -8.32 9.01
N VAL A 219 29.05 -8.79 8.82
CA VAL A 219 28.60 -10.13 9.24
C VAL A 219 29.47 -11.21 8.60
N TRP A 220 29.75 -11.13 7.29
CA TRP A 220 30.62 -12.10 6.62
C TRP A 220 32.05 -12.09 7.15
N GLN A 221 32.60 -10.92 7.49
CA GLN A 221 33.92 -10.81 8.11
C GLN A 221 33.96 -11.49 9.47
N GLU A 222 32.95 -11.29 10.31
CA GLU A 222 32.83 -11.95 11.61
C GLU A 222 32.58 -13.45 11.48
N GLU A 223 31.74 -13.89 10.54
CA GLU A 223 31.49 -15.31 10.26
C GLU A 223 32.78 -16.02 9.82
N LEU A 224 33.59 -15.38 8.97
CA LEU A 224 34.91 -15.90 8.59
C LEU A 224 35.86 -16.00 9.80
N SER A 225 35.84 -15.01 10.69
CA SER A 225 36.62 -15.04 11.93
C SER A 225 36.18 -16.18 12.86
N VAL A 226 34.88 -16.45 12.97
CA VAL A 226 34.35 -17.61 13.69
C VAL A 226 34.87 -18.91 13.08
N TRP A 227 34.88 -19.06 11.75
CA TRP A 227 35.43 -20.25 11.09
C TRP A 227 36.92 -20.42 11.34
N ARG A 228 37.71 -19.35 11.27
CA ARG A 228 39.14 -19.39 11.59
C ARG A 228 39.41 -19.81 13.04
N LEU A 229 38.64 -19.28 13.99
CA LEU A 229 38.77 -19.66 15.41
C LEU A 229 38.39 -21.13 15.64
N LYS A 230 37.32 -21.62 15.01
CA LYS A 230 36.93 -23.03 15.07
C LYS A 230 38.02 -23.93 14.49
N TRP A 231 38.61 -23.55 13.36
CA TRP A 231 39.71 -24.28 12.75
C TRP A 231 40.94 -24.35 13.67
N SER A 232 41.35 -23.21 14.26
CA SER A 232 42.45 -23.18 15.22
C SER A 232 42.20 -24.11 16.40
N LEU A 233 40.98 -24.09 16.96
CA LEU A 233 40.61 -24.93 18.09
C LEU A 233 40.66 -26.43 17.74
N LEU A 234 40.18 -26.81 16.54
CA LEU A 234 40.28 -28.19 16.07
C LEU A 234 41.74 -28.65 15.92
N VAL A 235 42.61 -27.79 15.37
CA VAL A 235 44.04 -28.09 15.24
C VAL A 235 44.69 -28.24 16.61
N ASP A 236 44.37 -27.38 17.57
CA ASP A 236 44.88 -27.46 18.94
C ASP A 236 44.45 -28.77 19.62
N GLU A 237 43.18 -29.19 19.44
CA GLU A 237 42.68 -30.49 19.94
C GLU A 237 43.43 -31.68 19.32
N GLU A 238 43.70 -31.65 18.02
CA GLU A 238 44.51 -32.68 17.34
C GLU A 238 45.94 -32.74 17.90
N LEU A 239 46.56 -31.58 18.13
CA LEU A 239 47.91 -31.49 18.68
C LEU A 239 47.97 -32.04 20.11
N VAL A 240 47.02 -31.67 20.97
CA VAL A 240 46.92 -32.20 22.34
C VAL A 240 46.78 -33.72 22.32
N THR A 241 45.91 -34.26 21.46
CA THR A 241 45.71 -35.71 21.33
C THR A 241 47.00 -36.41 20.88
N ARG A 242 47.72 -35.84 19.91
CA ARG A 242 49.01 -36.38 19.45
C ARG A 242 50.08 -36.31 20.54
N GLU A 243 50.15 -35.21 21.29
CA GLU A 243 51.08 -35.08 22.41
C GLU A 243 50.81 -36.13 23.50
N GLU A 244 49.55 -36.35 23.87
CA GLU A 244 49.16 -37.35 24.86
C GLU A 244 49.58 -38.77 24.43
N HIS A 245 49.36 -39.10 23.16
CA HIS A 245 49.80 -40.36 22.56
C HIS A 245 51.34 -40.52 22.58
N LEU A 246 52.08 -39.49 22.19
CA LEU A 246 53.55 -39.53 22.27
C LEU A 246 54.04 -39.63 23.72
N ARG A 247 53.36 -38.97 24.68
CA ARG A 247 53.66 -39.07 26.11
C ARG A 247 53.36 -40.47 26.66
N SER A 248 52.35 -41.20 26.14
CA SER A 248 52.11 -42.59 26.56
C SER A 248 53.20 -43.52 26.05
N ILE A 249 53.56 -43.41 24.76
CA ILE A 249 54.65 -44.20 24.16
C ILE A 249 55.98 -43.96 24.90
N ARG A 250 56.32 -42.70 25.20
CA ARG A 250 57.53 -42.38 25.96
C ARG A 250 57.54 -43.07 27.34
N ARG A 251 56.40 -43.07 28.04
CA ARG A 251 56.28 -43.73 29.35
C ARG A 251 56.48 -45.25 29.25
N GLU A 252 55.91 -45.88 28.23
CA GLU A 252 56.09 -47.32 27.98
C GLU A 252 57.56 -47.67 27.68
N LEU A 253 58.25 -46.87 26.86
CA LEU A 253 59.66 -47.08 26.56
C LEU A 253 60.54 -46.93 27.83
N GLN A 254 60.28 -45.91 28.65
CA GLN A 254 61.01 -45.72 29.91
C GLN A 254 60.78 -46.85 30.93
N GLN A 255 59.59 -47.46 30.93
CA GLN A 255 59.33 -48.65 31.74
C GLN A 255 60.14 -49.85 31.24
N LYS A 256 60.16 -50.07 29.93
CA LYS A 256 60.97 -51.15 29.33
C LYS A 256 62.46 -50.96 29.56
N GLU A 257 62.99 -49.75 29.49
CA GLU A 257 64.40 -49.48 29.80
C GLU A 257 64.73 -49.83 31.25
N LYS A 258 63.86 -49.49 32.21
CA LYS A 258 64.02 -49.85 33.62
C LYS A 258 63.88 -51.35 33.93
N GLU A 259 63.23 -52.11 33.05
CA GLU A 259 63.09 -53.57 33.17
C GLU A 259 64.30 -54.32 32.59
N VAL A 260 65.15 -53.64 31.81
CA VAL A 260 66.32 -54.22 31.13
C VAL A 260 67.64 -53.92 31.88
N GLU A 261 67.67 -52.92 32.77
CA GLU A 261 68.74 -52.68 33.77
C GLU A 261 68.56 -53.51 35.05
#